data_AF-A0A1Q5PME6-F1
#
_entry.id   AF-A0A1Q5PME6-F1
#
_cell.length_a   1.000
_cell.length_b   1.000
_cell.length_c   1.000
_cell.angle_alpha   90.00
_cell.angle_beta   90.00
_cell.angle_gamma   90.00
#
_symmetry.space_group_name_H-M   'P 1'
#
loop_
_entity.id
_entity.type
_entity.pdbx_description
1 polymer ?
#
loop_
_entity_poly.entity_id
_entity_poly.type
_entity_poly.pdbx_seq_one_letter_code
_entity_poly.pdbx_strand_id
1 'polypeptide(L)' 'MGRGRQRAKEKKVARKLKYYTPETDYEALQRELAGQSTSSEEDEYARIAKMYDAQYGDSDEADEDDWEYGDR' A
#
# COMPACT_ATOMS: atom_id res chain seq x y z
N MET A 1 -22.67 -31.96 31.14
CA MET A 1 -21.73 -31.00 31.76
C MET A 1 -20.60 -30.47 30.85
N GLY A 2 -20.61 -30.65 29.52
CA GLY A 2 -19.42 -30.33 28.68
C GLY A 2 -19.46 -29.06 27.81
N ARG A 3 -20.63 -28.51 27.48
CA ARG A 3 -20.76 -27.50 26.41
C ARG A 3 -20.25 -26.10 26.79
N GLY A 4 -20.38 -25.69 28.06
CA GLY A 4 -19.92 -24.37 28.51
C GLY A 4 -18.41 -24.17 28.40
N ARG A 5 -17.64 -25.24 28.64
CA ARG A 5 -16.17 -25.23 28.51
C ARG A 5 -15.74 -25.14 27.04
N GLN A 6 -16.45 -25.82 26.14
CA GLN A 6 -16.19 -25.73 24.70
C GLN A 6 -16.45 -24.31 24.18
N ARG A 7 -17.60 -23.72 24.50
CA ARG A 7 -17.91 -22.32 24.12
C ARG A 7 -16.92 -21.31 24.67
N ALA A 8 -16.45 -21.51 25.91
CA ALA A 8 -15.42 -20.65 26.50
C ALA A 8 -14.08 -20.76 25.73
N LYS A 9 -13.68 -21.98 25.33
CA LYS A 9 -12.50 -22.21 24.49
C LYS A 9 -12.65 -21.57 23.10
N GLU A 10 -13.79 -21.77 22.44
CA GLU A 10 -14.09 -21.19 21.13
C GLU A 10 -14.03 -19.66 21.17
N LYS A 11 -14.66 -19.02 22.17
CA LYS A 11 -14.61 -17.55 22.34
C LYS A 11 -13.17 -17.05 22.53
N LYS A 12 -12.34 -17.80 23.27
CA LYS A 12 -10.92 -17.47 23.46
C LYS A 12 -10.13 -17.59 22.14
N VAL A 13 -10.37 -18.63 21.36
CA VAL A 13 -9.76 -18.83 20.04
C VAL A 13 -10.21 -17.75 19.06
N ALA A 14 -11.51 -17.47 18.99
CA ALA A 14 -12.07 -16.43 18.14
C ALA A 14 -11.50 -15.05 18.46
N ARG A 15 -11.34 -14.72 19.75
CA ARG A 15 -10.68 -13.47 20.16
C ARG A 15 -9.21 -13.45 19.75
N LYS A 16 -8.48 -14.55 19.91
CA LYS A 16 -7.10 -14.65 19.42
C LYS A 16 -7.07 -14.39 17.92
N LEU A 17 -7.90 -15.06 17.12
CA LEU A 17 -7.96 -14.87 15.67
C LEU A 17 -8.35 -13.44 15.26
N LYS A 18 -9.36 -12.84 15.91
CA LYS A 18 -9.84 -11.49 15.58
C LYS A 18 -8.78 -10.41 15.82
N TYR A 19 -7.97 -10.59 16.86
CA TYR A 19 -6.94 -9.63 17.25
C TYR A 19 -5.53 -10.20 17.03
N TYR A 20 -5.40 -11.22 16.17
CA TYR A 20 -4.10 -11.78 15.79
C TYR A 20 -3.56 -10.91 14.68
N THR A 21 -2.52 -10.15 15.01
CA THR A 21 -1.67 -9.52 14.01
C THR A 21 -0.46 -10.42 13.86
N PRO A 22 -0.27 -11.09 12.70
CA PRO A 22 0.94 -11.85 12.46
C PRO A 22 2.15 -10.92 12.53
N GLU A 23 3.25 -11.41 13.12
CA GLU A 23 4.52 -10.72 13.06
C GLU A 23 5.05 -10.80 11.64
N THR A 24 5.47 -9.67 11.10
CA THR A 24 6.08 -9.59 9.76
C THR A 24 7.57 -9.86 9.86
N ASP A 25 8.06 -10.85 9.13
CA ASP A 25 9.51 -11.11 9.00
C ASP A 25 10.14 -10.06 8.08
N TYR A 26 10.74 -9.04 8.69
CA TYR A 26 11.37 -7.94 7.97
C TYR A 26 12.64 -8.37 7.23
N GLU A 27 13.36 -9.40 7.69
CA GLU A 27 14.58 -9.89 7.05
C GLU A 27 14.25 -10.60 5.73
N ALA A 28 13.19 -11.42 5.74
CA ALA A 28 12.69 -12.05 4.53
C ALA A 28 12.21 -11.02 3.50
N LEU A 29 11.48 -9.99 3.94
CA LEU A 29 11.00 -8.90 3.07
C LEU A 29 12.15 -8.11 2.45
N GLN A 30 13.17 -7.77 3.24
CA GLN A 30 14.35 -7.06 2.74
C GLN A 30 15.10 -7.87 1.67
N ARG A 31 15.22 -9.19 1.85
CA ARG A 31 15.87 -10.07 0.87
C ARG A 31 15.09 -10.15 -0.45
N GLU A 32 13.76 -10.19 -0.39
CA GLU A 32 12.90 -10.17 -1.58
C GLU A 32 13.05 -8.85 -2.34
N LEU A 33 12.97 -7.72 -1.61
CA LEU A 33 13.11 -6.39 -2.19
C LEU A 33 14.50 -6.16 -2.80
N ALA A 34 15.55 -6.59 -2.11
CA ALA A 34 16.92 -6.50 -2.59
C ALA A 34 17.21 -7.44 -3.80
N GLY A 35 16.43 -8.52 -3.96
CA GLY A 35 16.53 -9.38 -5.14
C GLY A 35 15.87 -8.77 -6.37
N GLN A 36 14.79 -8.00 -6.18
CA GLN A 36 14.02 -7.36 -7.25
C GLN A 36 14.67 -6.08 -7.79
N SER A 37 15.37 -5.33 -6.94
CA SER A 37 15.92 -3.99 -7.24
C SER A 37 17.19 -3.96 -8.12
N THR A 38 17.65 -5.09 -8.65
CA THR A 38 19.04 -5.18 -9.16
C THR A 38 19.32 -4.70 -10.58
N SER A 39 18.34 -4.30 -11.41
CA SER A 39 18.63 -3.54 -12.67
C SER A 39 17.41 -3.12 -13.48
N SER A 40 16.30 -3.85 -13.43
CA SER A 40 15.23 -3.66 -14.45
C SER A 40 14.18 -2.61 -14.08
N GLU A 41 14.00 -2.34 -12.79
CA GLU A 41 12.90 -1.48 -12.31
C GLU A 41 13.20 0.01 -12.52
N GLU A 42 14.42 0.47 -12.23
CA GLU A 42 14.80 1.88 -12.43
C GLU A 42 14.66 2.32 -13.90
N ASP A 43 15.04 1.44 -14.83
CA ASP A 43 14.87 1.67 -16.27
C ASP A 43 13.39 1.70 -16.70
N GLU A 44 12.56 0.86 -16.09
CA GLU A 44 11.11 0.82 -16.35
C GLU A 44 10.42 2.10 -15.82
N TYR A 45 10.76 2.54 -14.61
CA TYR A 45 10.27 3.79 -14.03
C TYR A 45 10.68 5.00 -14.86
N ALA A 46 11.94 5.08 -15.30
CA ALA A 46 12.42 6.15 -16.17
C ALA A 46 11.66 6.17 -17.51
N ARG A 47 11.36 5.00 -18.08
CA ARG A 47 10.57 4.87 -19.31
C ARG A 47 9.13 5.32 -19.11
N ILE A 48 8.49 4.92 -18.02
CA ILE A 48 7.10 5.32 -17.69
C ILE A 48 7.02 6.83 -17.46
N ALA A 49 7.96 7.40 -16.70
CA ALA A 49 8.03 8.85 -16.47
C ALA A 49 8.12 9.62 -17.79
N LYS A 50 8.98 9.17 -18.71
CA LYS A 50 9.10 9.78 -20.04
C LYS A 50 7.84 9.64 -20.89
N MET A 51 7.10 8.53 -20.79
CA MET A 51 5.82 8.38 -21.49
C MET A 51 4.75 9.32 -20.93
N TYR A 52 4.70 9.49 -19.61
CA TYR A 52 3.74 10.37 -18.95
C TYR A 52 4.01 11.83 -19.28
N ASP A 53 5.28 12.24 -19.22
CA ASP A 53 5.74 13.57 -19.64
C ASP A 53 5.39 13.85 -21.12
N ALA A 54 5.62 12.88 -22.01
CA ALA A 54 5.23 13.02 -23.42
C ALA A 54 3.70 13.05 -23.66
N GLN A 55 2.91 12.47 -22.75
CA GLN A 55 1.45 12.37 -22.89
C GLN A 55 0.71 13.55 -22.23
N TYR A 56 1.26 14.10 -21.15
CA TYR A 56 0.58 15.07 -20.30
C TYR A 56 1.44 16.30 -19.95
N GLY A 57 2.77 16.28 -20.16
CA GLY A 57 3.68 17.36 -19.79
C GLY A 57 3.66 18.60 -20.70
N ASP A 58 2.90 18.55 -21.81
CA ASP A 58 2.66 19.70 -22.71
C ASP A 58 1.40 20.49 -22.31
N SER A 59 0.77 20.16 -21.18
CA SER A 59 -0.53 20.73 -20.77
C SER A 59 -0.43 21.77 -19.64
N ASP A 60 0.78 22.20 -19.26
CA ASP A 60 1.06 23.18 -18.18
C ASP A 60 1.05 24.64 -18.69
N GLU A 61 0.08 25.03 -19.51
CA GLU A 61 -0.08 26.44 -19.91
C GLU A 61 -1.55 26.90 -19.99
N ALA A 62 -2.43 26.31 -19.17
CA ALA A 62 -3.78 26.85 -18.99
C ALA A 62 -4.34 26.57 -17.58
N ASP A 63 -4.86 27.64 -16.97
CA ASP A 63 -5.69 27.71 -15.75
C ASP A 63 -5.01 27.60 -14.37
N GLU A 64 -4.16 28.58 -14.06
CA GLU A 64 -3.90 29.00 -12.68
C GLU A 64 -4.95 30.00 -12.11
N ASP A 65 -6.16 30.12 -12.69
CA ASP A 65 -7.09 31.23 -12.33
C ASP A 65 -8.55 30.83 -12.01
N ASP A 66 -8.79 29.68 -11.37
CA ASP A 66 -10.14 29.31 -10.86
C ASP A 66 -10.13 28.74 -9.43
N TRP A 67 -9.46 29.43 -8.50
CA TRP A 67 -9.68 29.21 -7.06
C TRP A 67 -9.86 30.52 -6.29
N GLU A 68 -10.53 31.49 -6.92
CA GLU A 68 -11.04 32.67 -6.21
C GLU A 68 -11.99 32.18 -5.10
N TYR A 69 -11.49 32.25 -3.88
CA TYR A 69 -12.20 31.94 -2.65
C TYR A 69 -13.51 32.73 -2.62
N GLY A 70 -14.63 32.03 -2.86
CA GLY A 70 -15.96 32.55 -2.63
C GLY A 70 -16.08 33.07 -1.19
N ASP A 71 -16.14 34.40 -1.11
CA ASP A 71 -16.41 35.24 0.05
C ASP A 71 -17.51 34.64 0.96
N ARG A 72 -17.27 34.69 2.27
CA ARG A 72 -18.07 34.06 3.32
C ARG A 72 -18.78 35.11 4.15
#